data_AF-D9PTW3-F1
#
_entry.id   AF-D9PTW3-F1
#
_cell.length_a   1.000
_cell.length_b   1.000
_cell.length_c   1.000
_cell.angle_alpha   90.00
_cell.angle_beta   90.00
_cell.angle_gamma   90.00
#
_symmetry.space_group_name_H-M   'P 1'
#
loop_
_entity.id
_entity.type
_entity.pdbx_description
1 polymer ?
#
loop_
_entity_poly.entity_id
_entity_poly.type
_entity_poly.pdbx_seq_one_letter_code
_entity_poly.pdbx_strand_id
1 'polypeptide(L)'
;TILRNDLSYFFGFMVVILRFFTITGRHTTLKMLMLTVGVSVCKSFFIIFGMFLLVFFYALAGTILFGTVKYGEGIGRRANFGSPVTGVAMLFRIVTGEDWNKIMHDCMVQPPYCTLGNNYWETDCGNFTASLIYFCTFYVIITYIVLNLLVAIIMENFSLFYSNEEDALLSYADIRNFQNTWNIVDIHQRGVIPVRRVKFILRLLKGR
;
A
#
# COMPACT_ATOMS: atom_id res chain seq x y z
N THR A 1 -35.61 8.31 -10.67
CA THR A 1 -35.89 7.89 -9.27
C THR A 1 -34.99 6.75 -8.81
N ILE A 2 -34.77 5.70 -9.62
CA ILE A 2 -33.88 4.56 -9.27
C ILE A 2 -32.42 4.98 -9.01
N LEU A 3 -31.80 5.75 -9.92
CA LEU A 3 -30.41 6.24 -9.76
C LEU A 3 -30.18 7.07 -8.48
N ARG A 4 -31.20 7.80 -8.03
CA ARG A 4 -31.14 8.63 -6.80
C ARG A 4 -31.20 7.77 -5.54
N ASN A 5 -31.88 6.63 -5.61
CA ASN A 5 -31.90 5.65 -4.53
C ASN A 5 -30.54 4.92 -4.45
N ASP A 6 -29.97 4.47 -5.57
CA ASP A 6 -28.66 3.80 -5.59
C ASP A 6 -27.52 4.67 -5.03
N LEU A 7 -27.49 5.95 -5.42
CA LEU A 7 -26.55 6.93 -4.86
C LEU A 7 -26.78 7.16 -3.36
N SER A 8 -28.03 7.20 -2.91
CA SER A 8 -28.37 7.35 -1.49
C SER A 8 -27.95 6.13 -0.67
N TYR A 9 -28.16 4.92 -1.20
CA TYR A 9 -27.69 3.67 -0.57
C TYR A 9 -26.16 3.59 -0.53
N PHE A 10 -25.48 3.92 -1.62
CA PHE A 10 -24.01 3.99 -1.67
C PHE A 10 -23.47 4.99 -0.64
N PHE A 11 -24.04 6.20 -0.60
CA PHE A 11 -23.66 7.23 0.36
C PHE A 11 -23.91 6.79 1.81
N GLY A 12 -25.07 6.21 2.11
CA GLY A 12 -25.39 5.67 3.42
C GLY A 12 -24.41 4.56 3.85
N PHE A 13 -24.07 3.65 2.94
CA PHE A 13 -23.07 2.61 3.18
C PHE A 13 -21.68 3.19 3.44
N MET A 14 -21.24 4.19 2.67
CA MET A 14 -19.98 4.90 2.91
C MET A 14 -19.95 5.56 4.31
N VAL A 15 -21.04 6.19 4.74
CA VAL A 15 -21.14 6.78 6.09
C VAL A 15 -20.99 5.72 7.19
N VAL A 16 -21.61 4.55 7.02
CA VAL A 16 -21.47 3.43 7.96
C VAL A 16 -20.02 2.95 8.03
N ILE A 17 -19.35 2.78 6.89
CA ILE A 17 -17.92 2.41 6.83
C ILE A 17 -17.06 3.46 7.54
N LEU A 18 -17.26 4.75 7.24
CA LEU A 18 -16.49 5.83 7.86
C LEU A 18 -16.68 5.84 9.38
N ARG A 19 -17.91 5.64 9.88
CA ARG A 19 -18.18 5.50 11.31
C ARG A 19 -17.44 4.30 11.91
N PHE A 20 -17.39 3.16 11.22
CA PHE A 20 -16.62 2.01 11.68
C PHE A 20 -15.14 2.35 11.84
N PHE A 21 -14.53 3.05 10.89
CA PHE A 21 -13.13 3.48 10.99
C PHE A 21 -12.86 4.43 12.17
N THR A 22 -13.82 5.28 12.55
CA THR A 22 -13.64 6.17 13.73
C THR A 22 -13.46 5.42 15.05
N ILE A 23 -13.90 4.16 15.16
CA ILE A 23 -13.69 3.32 16.34
C ILE A 23 -12.20 3.15 16.65
N THR A 24 -11.37 3.11 15.62
CA THR A 24 -9.91 2.97 15.76
C THR A 24 -9.29 4.11 16.57
N GLY A 25 -9.88 5.31 16.53
CA GLY A 25 -9.40 6.45 17.31
C GLY A 25 -9.73 6.38 18.81
N ARG A 26 -10.59 5.44 19.23
CA ARG A 26 -11.04 5.32 20.64
C ARG A 26 -10.14 4.46 21.49
N HIS A 27 -9.53 3.42 20.93
CA HIS A 27 -8.60 2.55 21.65
C HIS A 27 -7.17 3.00 21.43
N THR A 28 -6.41 3.23 22.51
CA THR A 28 -5.05 3.78 22.44
C THR A 28 -4.11 2.91 21.60
N THR A 29 -4.15 1.59 21.78
CA THR A 29 -3.29 0.67 21.01
C THR A 29 -3.70 0.58 19.54
N LEU A 30 -5.00 0.59 19.22
CA LEU A 30 -5.47 0.57 17.83
C LEU A 30 -5.11 1.88 17.11
N LYS A 31 -5.21 3.01 17.82
CA LYS A 31 -4.76 4.31 17.32
C LYS A 31 -3.26 4.30 17.00
N MET A 32 -2.43 3.74 17.90
CA MET A 32 -0.99 3.59 17.66
C MET A 32 -0.71 2.69 16.45
N LEU A 33 -1.35 1.53 16.36
CA LEU A 33 -1.19 0.61 15.22
C LEU A 33 -1.55 1.27 13.88
N MET A 34 -2.71 1.94 13.80
CA MET A 34 -3.10 2.63 12.55
C MET A 34 -2.18 3.80 12.21
N LEU A 35 -1.72 4.55 13.23
CA LEU A 35 -0.75 5.62 13.01
C LEU A 35 0.57 5.06 12.48
N THR A 36 1.01 3.91 13.01
CA THR A 36 2.21 3.21 12.54
C THR A 36 2.08 2.82 11.08
N VAL A 37 0.97 2.19 10.69
CA VAL A 37 0.71 1.82 9.29
C VAL A 37 0.71 3.07 8.39
N GLY A 38 0.01 4.13 8.79
CA GLY A 38 -0.05 5.37 8.00
C GLY A 38 1.32 6.03 7.82
N VAL A 39 2.08 6.17 8.91
CA VAL A 39 3.44 6.75 8.88
C VAL A 39 4.39 5.88 8.05
N SER A 40 4.31 4.55 8.17
CA SER A 40 5.12 3.59 7.40
C SER A 40 4.90 3.73 5.90
N VAL A 41 3.64 3.86 5.47
CA VAL A 41 3.28 4.04 4.05
C VAL A 41 3.80 5.39 3.54
N CYS A 42 3.64 6.47 4.31
CA CYS A 42 4.16 7.79 3.94
C CYS A 42 5.70 7.80 3.84
N LYS A 43 6.41 7.17 4.77
CA LYS A 43 7.87 7.03 4.72
C LYS A 43 8.34 6.18 3.53
N SER A 44 7.56 5.16 3.17
CA SER A 44 7.84 4.27 2.04
C SER A 44 7.36 4.82 0.68
N PHE A 45 6.90 6.08 0.62
CA PHE A 45 6.31 6.67 -0.58
C PHE A 45 7.19 6.52 -1.83
N PHE A 46 8.49 6.83 -1.74
CA PHE A 46 9.40 6.74 -2.88
C PHE A 46 9.57 5.30 -3.39
N ILE A 47 9.58 4.32 -2.50
CA ILE A 47 9.69 2.89 -2.86
C ILE A 47 8.41 2.46 -3.58
N ILE A 48 7.23 2.79 -3.02
CA ILE A 48 5.93 2.48 -3.62
C ILE A 48 5.78 3.16 -4.99
N PHE A 49 6.18 4.41 -5.11
CA PHE A 49 6.13 5.16 -6.36
C PHE A 49 7.08 4.57 -7.41
N GLY A 50 8.31 4.20 -7.02
CA GLY A 50 9.24 3.50 -7.90
C GLY A 50 8.71 2.15 -8.37
N MET A 51 8.07 1.39 -7.47
CA MET A 51 7.38 0.13 -7.80
C MET A 51 6.28 0.35 -8.83
N PHE A 52 5.44 1.37 -8.64
CA PHE A 52 4.37 1.72 -9.58
C PHE A 52 4.92 2.09 -10.96
N LEU A 53 5.96 2.92 -11.03
CA LEU A 53 6.60 3.29 -12.29
C LEU A 53 7.21 2.08 -13.01
N LEU A 54 7.85 1.18 -12.28
CA LEU A 54 8.40 -0.05 -12.84
C LEU A 54 7.28 -0.94 -13.40
N VAL A 55 6.20 -1.15 -12.64
CA VAL A 55 5.03 -1.90 -13.11
C VAL A 55 4.42 -1.26 -14.36
N PHE A 56 4.31 0.07 -14.39
CA PHE A 56 3.78 0.78 -15.55
C PHE A 56 4.66 0.63 -16.79
N PHE A 57 5.99 0.74 -16.64
CA PHE A 57 6.95 0.51 -17.72
C PHE A 57 6.84 -0.92 -18.27
N TYR A 58 6.83 -1.92 -17.40
CA TYR A 58 6.63 -3.30 -17.82
C TYR A 58 5.27 -3.50 -18.49
N ALA A 59 4.19 -2.88 -17.99
CA ALA A 59 2.87 -3.00 -18.62
C ALA A 59 2.86 -2.49 -20.08
N LEU A 60 3.55 -1.39 -20.37
CA LEU A 60 3.72 -0.88 -21.73
C LEU A 60 4.51 -1.86 -22.59
N ALA A 61 5.65 -2.36 -22.10
CA ALA A 61 6.47 -3.34 -22.81
C ALA A 61 5.71 -4.65 -23.05
N GLY A 62 4.98 -5.16 -22.06
CA GLY A 62 4.14 -6.34 -22.17
C GLY A 62 2.98 -6.16 -23.15
N THR A 63 2.42 -4.96 -23.27
CA THR A 63 1.40 -4.66 -24.28
C THR A 63 1.96 -4.79 -25.70
N ILE A 64 3.20 -4.34 -25.91
CA ILE A 64 3.88 -4.44 -27.21
C ILE A 64 4.27 -5.89 -27.51
N LEU A 65 4.80 -6.62 -26.52
CA LEU A 65 5.32 -7.97 -26.70
C LEU A 65 4.24 -9.06 -26.73
N PHE A 66 3.19 -8.91 -25.91
CA PHE A 66 2.23 -9.97 -25.60
C PHE A 66 0.77 -9.53 -25.76
N GLY A 67 0.51 -8.37 -26.35
CA GLY A 67 -0.85 -7.79 -26.41
C GLY A 67 -1.87 -8.62 -27.19
N THR A 68 -1.40 -9.42 -28.15
CA THR A 68 -2.24 -10.27 -29.02
C THR A 68 -2.10 -11.76 -28.73
N VAL A 69 -1.32 -12.14 -27.72
CA VAL A 69 -1.08 -13.55 -27.37
C VAL A 69 -2.39 -14.29 -27.12
N LYS A 70 -2.50 -15.47 -27.72
CA LYS A 70 -3.64 -16.37 -27.57
C LYS A 70 -3.92 -16.68 -26.10
N TYR A 71 -5.21 -16.74 -25.76
CA TYR A 71 -5.63 -17.10 -24.41
C TYR A 71 -5.20 -18.53 -24.05
N GLY A 72 -4.74 -18.68 -22.80
CA GLY A 72 -4.22 -19.91 -22.23
C GLY A 72 -4.75 -20.14 -20.83
N GLU A 73 -3.92 -20.68 -19.94
CA GLU A 73 -4.31 -20.97 -18.56
C GLU A 73 -4.29 -19.72 -17.66
N GLY A 74 -3.22 -18.92 -17.76
CA GLY A 74 -3.01 -17.68 -17.04
C GLY A 74 -3.47 -16.42 -17.78
N ILE A 75 -3.38 -16.42 -19.12
CA ILE A 75 -3.87 -15.34 -19.99
C ILE A 75 -5.34 -15.59 -20.38
N GLY A 76 -6.22 -14.63 -20.08
CA GLY A 76 -7.63 -14.70 -20.44
C GLY A 76 -8.29 -13.33 -20.64
N ARG A 77 -9.62 -13.31 -20.81
CA ARG A 77 -10.36 -12.09 -21.21
C ARG A 77 -10.20 -10.89 -20.27
N ARG A 78 -10.05 -11.12 -18.96
CA ARG A 78 -9.87 -10.05 -17.95
C ARG A 78 -8.41 -9.90 -17.50
N ALA A 79 -7.55 -10.79 -17.96
CA ALA A 79 -6.22 -11.04 -17.46
C ALA A 79 -5.28 -11.21 -18.66
N ASN A 80 -4.92 -10.09 -19.30
CA ASN A 80 -4.10 -10.07 -20.51
C ASN A 80 -3.31 -8.76 -20.63
N PHE A 81 -2.49 -8.67 -21.67
CA PHE A 81 -1.70 -7.49 -22.00
C PHE A 81 -2.29 -6.68 -23.16
N GLY A 82 -3.59 -6.81 -23.46
CA GLY A 82 -4.20 -6.12 -24.61
C GLY A 82 -4.23 -4.59 -24.48
N SER A 83 -4.06 -4.06 -23.27
CA SER A 83 -3.86 -2.63 -23.01
C SER A 83 -2.96 -2.40 -21.81
N PRO A 84 -2.32 -1.22 -21.67
CA PRO A 84 -1.46 -0.93 -20.52
C PRO A 84 -2.21 -1.05 -19.18
N VAL A 85 -3.51 -0.74 -19.15
CA VAL A 85 -4.34 -0.84 -17.94
C VAL A 85 -4.53 -2.30 -17.51
N THR A 86 -4.85 -3.17 -18.48
CA THR A 86 -4.97 -4.62 -18.22
C THR A 86 -3.61 -5.25 -17.90
N GLY A 87 -2.54 -4.77 -18.54
CA GLY A 87 -1.15 -5.14 -18.24
C GLY A 87 -0.73 -4.75 -16.82
N VAL A 88 -1.08 -3.56 -16.33
CA VAL A 88 -0.83 -3.17 -14.93
C VAL A 88 -1.56 -4.10 -13.96
N ALA A 89 -2.83 -4.41 -14.22
CA ALA A 89 -3.60 -5.32 -13.38
C ALA A 89 -3.00 -6.75 -13.39
N MET A 90 -2.52 -7.21 -14.54
CA MET A 90 -1.83 -8.49 -14.68
C MET A 90 -0.51 -8.54 -13.90
N LEU A 91 0.30 -7.49 -14.02
CA LEU A 91 1.56 -7.41 -13.30
C LEU A 91 1.34 -7.29 -11.79
N PHE A 92 0.28 -6.61 -11.35
CA PHE A 92 -0.10 -6.59 -9.93
C PHE A 92 -0.43 -7.99 -9.39
N ARG A 93 -1.14 -8.82 -10.17
CA ARG A 93 -1.36 -10.24 -9.85
C ARG A 93 -0.05 -11.03 -9.77
N ILE A 94 0.92 -10.72 -10.63
CA ILE A 94 2.24 -11.35 -10.57
C ILE A 94 3.03 -10.91 -9.32
N VAL A 95 2.90 -9.64 -8.89
CA VAL A 95 3.55 -9.13 -7.67
C VAL A 95 3.11 -9.90 -6.42
N THR A 96 1.85 -10.34 -6.35
CA THR A 96 1.35 -11.18 -5.24
C THR A 96 1.80 -12.63 -5.34
N GLY A 97 2.51 -13.02 -6.41
CA GLY A 97 3.05 -14.36 -6.62
C GLY A 97 2.07 -15.34 -7.26
N GLU A 98 0.91 -14.88 -7.74
CA GLU A 98 -0.13 -15.76 -8.27
C GLU A 98 0.16 -16.22 -9.71
N ASP A 99 0.43 -17.52 -9.86
CA ASP A 99 0.48 -18.23 -11.15
C ASP A 99 1.32 -17.52 -12.25
N TRP A 100 2.36 -16.79 -11.84
CA TRP A 100 3.17 -15.98 -12.75
C TRP A 100 3.91 -16.84 -13.79
N ASN A 101 4.32 -18.04 -13.40
CA ASN A 101 4.96 -19.01 -14.27
C ASN A 101 4.00 -19.53 -15.35
N LYS A 102 2.72 -19.72 -15.03
CA LYS A 102 1.69 -20.12 -16.01
C LYS A 102 1.46 -19.01 -17.04
N ILE A 103 1.34 -17.77 -16.57
CA ILE A 103 1.24 -16.60 -17.46
C ILE A 103 2.46 -16.52 -18.38
N MET A 104 3.66 -16.72 -17.82
CA MET A 104 4.90 -16.74 -18.57
C MET A 104 4.88 -17.81 -19.67
N HIS A 105 4.48 -19.05 -19.33
CA HIS A 105 4.39 -20.15 -20.30
C HIS A 105 3.33 -19.92 -21.39
N ASP A 106 2.18 -19.31 -21.07
CA ASP A 106 1.20 -18.90 -22.09
C ASP A 106 1.83 -17.90 -23.08
N CYS A 107 2.61 -16.93 -22.60
CA CYS A 107 3.33 -15.98 -23.43
C CYS A 107 4.51 -16.59 -24.21
N MET A 108 4.83 -17.86 -23.99
CA MET A 108 5.81 -18.61 -24.80
C MET A 108 5.18 -19.36 -25.97
N VAL A 109 3.84 -19.37 -26.11
CA VAL A 109 3.14 -20.18 -27.12
C VAL A 109 3.73 -20.01 -28.53
N GLN A 110 4.00 -21.13 -29.19
CA GLN A 110 4.56 -21.22 -30.54
C GLN A 110 3.70 -22.11 -31.44
N PRO A 111 3.88 -22.06 -32.77
CA PRO A 111 3.22 -23.00 -33.69
C PRO A 111 3.52 -24.47 -33.32
N PRO A 112 2.56 -25.41 -33.47
CA PRO A 112 1.26 -25.28 -34.14
C PRO A 112 0.11 -24.78 -33.24
N TYR A 113 0.38 -24.33 -32.01
CA TYR A 113 -0.66 -23.95 -31.04
C TYR A 113 -1.17 -22.51 -31.19
N CYS A 114 -0.52 -21.73 -32.04
CA CYS A 114 -0.87 -20.37 -32.44
C CYS A 114 -0.68 -20.20 -33.96
N THR A 115 -1.21 -19.10 -34.49
CA THR A 115 -1.16 -18.67 -35.89
C THR A 115 -0.20 -17.49 -36.08
N LEU A 116 0.76 -17.66 -36.98
CA LEU A 116 1.65 -16.58 -37.38
C LEU A 116 0.91 -15.60 -38.30
N GLY A 117 1.08 -14.31 -38.03
CA GLY A 117 0.64 -13.19 -38.88
C GLY A 117 1.84 -12.53 -39.55
N ASN A 118 1.59 -11.65 -40.53
CA ASN A 118 2.65 -10.93 -41.21
C ASN A 118 3.28 -9.85 -40.31
N ASN A 119 2.47 -9.25 -39.44
CA ASN A 119 2.87 -8.24 -38.47
C ASN A 119 2.68 -8.74 -37.03
N TYR A 120 3.38 -8.13 -36.06
CA TYR A 120 3.31 -8.55 -34.66
C TYR A 120 1.92 -8.38 -34.03
N TRP A 121 1.10 -7.44 -34.53
CA TRP A 121 -0.28 -7.22 -34.06
C TRP A 121 -1.31 -8.11 -34.77
N GLU A 122 -0.90 -8.89 -35.77
CA GLU A 122 -1.76 -9.83 -36.51
C GLU A 122 -1.49 -11.29 -36.11
N THR A 123 -0.42 -11.55 -35.35
CA THR A 123 -0.13 -12.88 -34.79
C THR A 123 -0.71 -13.03 -33.39
N ASP A 124 -1.18 -14.24 -33.07
CA ASP A 124 -1.56 -14.65 -31.72
C ASP A 124 -0.49 -15.53 -31.04
N CYS A 125 0.70 -15.63 -31.66
CA CYS A 125 1.85 -16.31 -31.09
C CYS A 125 2.57 -15.45 -30.05
N GLY A 126 3.17 -16.12 -29.07
CA GLY A 126 4.06 -15.50 -28.10
C GLY A 126 5.50 -15.47 -28.58
N ASN A 127 6.41 -15.14 -27.66
CA ASN A 127 7.83 -15.15 -27.91
C ASN A 127 8.54 -15.81 -26.72
N PHE A 128 9.09 -17.01 -26.97
CA PHE A 128 9.71 -17.84 -25.92
C PHE A 128 10.82 -17.08 -25.16
N THR A 129 11.79 -16.54 -25.89
CA THR A 129 12.96 -15.87 -25.31
C THR A 129 12.57 -14.57 -24.63
N ALA A 130 11.71 -13.76 -25.26
CA ALA A 130 11.26 -12.50 -24.69
C ALA A 130 10.40 -12.73 -23.44
N SER A 131 9.54 -13.76 -23.42
CA SER A 131 8.74 -14.13 -22.25
C SER A 131 9.63 -14.49 -21.07
N LEU A 132 10.60 -15.40 -21.26
CA LEU A 132 11.55 -15.76 -20.21
C LEU A 132 12.26 -14.54 -19.63
N ILE A 133 12.86 -13.70 -20.49
CA ILE A 133 13.59 -12.52 -20.03
C ILE A 133 12.64 -11.58 -19.29
N TYR A 134 11.51 -11.22 -19.89
CA TYR A 134 10.56 -10.25 -19.34
C TYR A 134 10.02 -10.67 -17.97
N PHE A 135 9.49 -11.88 -17.84
CA PHE A 135 8.86 -12.32 -16.59
C PHE A 135 9.89 -12.63 -15.51
N CYS A 136 11.03 -13.24 -15.84
CA CYS A 136 12.06 -13.52 -14.84
C CYS A 136 12.70 -12.23 -14.31
N THR A 137 13.04 -11.26 -15.18
CA THR A 137 13.61 -9.98 -14.69
C THR A 137 12.59 -9.20 -13.88
N PHE A 138 11.34 -9.14 -14.33
CA PHE A 138 10.27 -8.49 -13.57
C PHE A 138 10.12 -9.11 -12.19
N TYR A 139 10.01 -10.45 -12.11
CA TYR A 139 9.76 -11.17 -10.88
C TYR A 139 10.91 -11.03 -9.87
N VAL A 140 12.15 -11.11 -10.33
CA VAL A 140 13.33 -10.90 -9.47
C VAL A 140 13.36 -9.46 -8.94
N ILE A 141 13.18 -8.46 -9.80
CA ILE A 141 13.24 -7.06 -9.37
C ILE A 141 12.09 -6.74 -8.40
N ILE A 142 10.87 -7.17 -8.70
CA ILE A 142 9.71 -6.83 -7.87
C ILE A 142 9.76 -7.50 -6.50
N THR A 143 10.22 -8.75 -6.41
CA THR A 143 10.37 -9.46 -5.14
C THR A 143 11.40 -8.78 -4.24
N TYR A 144 12.51 -8.28 -4.78
CA TYR A 144 13.47 -7.47 -4.03
C TYR A 144 12.86 -6.14 -3.56
N ILE A 145 12.09 -5.45 -4.39
CA ILE A 145 11.42 -4.20 -4.00
C ILE A 145 10.40 -4.46 -2.88
N VAL A 146 9.58 -5.50 -3.01
CA VAL A 146 8.58 -5.88 -2.00
C VAL A 146 9.25 -6.28 -0.68
N LEU A 147 10.36 -7.01 -0.71
CA LEU A 147 11.12 -7.36 0.48
C LEU A 147 11.68 -6.10 1.17
N ASN A 148 12.26 -5.17 0.41
CA ASN A 148 12.74 -3.90 0.96
C ASN A 148 11.60 -3.06 1.58
N LEU A 149 10.42 -3.08 0.97
CA LEU A 149 9.22 -2.43 1.52
C LEU A 149 8.75 -3.11 2.81
N LEU A 150 8.74 -4.44 2.87
CA LEU A 150 8.41 -5.19 4.08
C LEU A 150 9.38 -4.87 5.21
N VAL A 151 10.69 -4.85 4.94
CA VAL A 151 11.72 -4.48 5.90
C VAL A 151 11.51 -3.06 6.41
N ALA A 152 11.23 -2.10 5.52
CA ALA A 152 10.95 -0.72 5.90
C ALA A 152 9.73 -0.61 6.85
N ILE A 153 8.64 -1.31 6.54
CA ILE A 153 7.44 -1.35 7.37
C ILE A 153 7.75 -2.00 8.72
N ILE A 154 8.44 -3.13 8.74
CA ILE A 154 8.79 -3.84 9.97
C ILE A 154 9.68 -2.95 10.86
N MET A 155 10.74 -2.34 10.32
CA MET A 155 11.63 -1.46 11.09
C MET A 155 10.88 -0.27 11.69
N GLU A 156 9.93 0.33 10.95
CA GLU A 156 9.10 1.40 11.46
C GLU A 156 8.22 0.90 12.62
N ASN A 157 7.57 -0.26 12.48
CA ASN A 157 6.78 -0.86 13.56
C ASN A 157 7.63 -1.14 14.80
N PHE A 158 8.78 -1.79 14.64
CA PHE A 158 9.71 -2.07 15.73
C PHE A 158 10.17 -0.77 16.41
N SER A 159 10.54 0.26 15.66
CA SER A 159 10.94 1.55 16.23
C SER A 159 9.85 2.18 17.10
N LEU A 160 8.57 2.02 16.74
CA LEU A 160 7.43 2.63 17.44
C LEU A 160 7.01 1.86 18.69
N PHE A 161 7.10 0.52 18.69
CA PHE A 161 6.74 -0.29 19.86
C PHE A 161 7.87 -0.36 20.90
N TYR A 162 9.13 -0.51 20.47
CA TYR A 162 10.25 -0.66 21.40
C TYR A 162 10.68 0.66 22.06
N SER A 163 10.54 1.80 21.37
CA SER A 163 10.85 3.10 21.98
C SER A 163 9.80 3.57 23.00
N ASN A 164 8.61 2.97 23.05
CA ASN A 164 7.52 3.38 23.94
C ASN A 164 7.55 2.72 25.34
N GLU A 165 8.25 1.59 25.53
CA GLU A 165 8.23 0.87 26.82
C GLU A 165 9.58 0.82 27.55
N GLU A 166 10.73 0.77 26.86
CA GLU A 166 12.03 0.59 27.54
C GLU A 166 12.95 1.84 27.52
N ASP A 167 12.82 2.74 26.54
CA ASP A 167 13.68 3.93 26.38
C ASP A 167 12.97 5.29 26.62
N ALA A 168 11.65 5.29 26.78
CA ALA A 168 10.90 6.52 27.01
C ALA A 168 11.11 7.02 28.45
N LEU A 169 11.94 8.06 28.60
CA LEU A 169 12.16 8.78 29.87
C LEU A 169 10.85 9.35 30.48
N LEU A 170 9.78 9.46 29.67
CA LEU A 170 8.42 9.88 30.02
C LEU A 170 7.40 8.95 29.35
N SER A 171 6.52 8.30 30.13
CA SER A 171 5.46 7.44 29.61
C SER A 171 4.29 8.24 29.02
N TYR A 172 3.47 7.60 28.18
CA TYR A 172 2.20 8.16 27.72
C TYR A 172 1.27 8.57 28.87
N ALA A 173 1.30 7.84 30.00
CA ALA A 173 0.54 8.19 31.20
C ALA A 173 1.03 9.52 31.81
N ASP A 174 2.34 9.74 31.84
CA ASP A 174 2.97 10.94 32.39
C ASP A 174 2.66 12.17 31.53
N ILE A 175 2.75 12.03 30.20
CA ILE A 175 2.37 13.09 29.25
C ILE A 175 0.90 13.48 29.44
N ARG A 176 0.01 12.49 29.58
CA ARG A 176 -1.42 12.77 29.74
C ARG A 176 -1.72 13.44 31.08
N ASN A 177 -1.02 13.04 32.14
CA ASN A 177 -1.11 13.67 33.44
C ASN A 177 -0.64 15.13 33.37
N PHE A 178 0.51 15.38 32.73
CA PHE A 178 1.02 16.73 32.49
C PHE A 178 0.04 17.59 31.69
N GLN A 179 -0.55 17.06 30.61
CA GLN A 179 -1.57 17.78 29.82
C GLN A 179 -2.78 18.16 30.67
N ASN A 180 -3.26 17.25 31.52
CA ASN A 180 -4.38 17.54 32.42
C ASN A 180 -4.01 18.65 33.42
N THR A 181 -2.83 18.58 34.04
CA THR A 181 -2.34 19.63 34.95
C THR A 181 -2.14 20.97 34.24
N TRP A 182 -1.58 20.96 33.03
CA TRP A 182 -1.38 22.15 32.22
C TRP A 182 -2.71 22.84 31.90
N ASN A 183 -3.72 22.07 31.48
CA ASN A 183 -5.05 22.59 31.15
C ASN A 183 -5.76 23.22 32.35
N ILE A 184 -5.46 22.80 33.59
CA ILE A 184 -5.98 23.43 34.81
C ILE A 184 -5.35 24.82 35.03
N VAL A 185 -4.07 24.98 34.69
CA VAL A 185 -3.31 26.22 34.96
C VAL A 185 -3.42 27.25 33.82
N ASP A 186 -3.48 26.78 32.57
CA ASP A 186 -3.70 27.60 31.38
C ASP A 186 -5.20 27.78 31.08
N ILE A 187 -5.86 28.56 31.94
CA ILE A 187 -7.30 28.84 31.90
C ILE A 187 -7.74 29.40 30.53
N HIS A 188 -6.86 30.14 29.85
CA HIS A 188 -7.17 30.79 28.57
C HIS A 188 -6.72 29.98 27.34
N GLN A 189 -6.18 28.77 27.52
CA GLN A 189 -5.68 27.91 26.45
C GLN A 189 -4.72 28.62 25.48
N ARG A 190 -3.86 29.49 26.01
CA ARG A 190 -2.91 30.25 25.16
C ARG A 190 -1.74 29.38 24.69
N GLY A 191 -1.54 28.20 25.28
CA GLY A 191 -0.38 27.34 25.04
C GLY A 191 0.91 27.87 25.67
N VAL A 192 0.83 28.99 26.38
CA VAL A 192 1.96 29.65 27.06
C VAL A 192 1.51 30.15 28.43
N ILE A 193 2.37 30.00 29.44
CA ILE A 193 2.11 30.46 30.80
C ILE A 193 3.23 31.40 31.29
N PRO A 194 2.92 32.41 32.12
CA PRO A 194 3.94 33.21 32.78
C PRO A 194 4.80 32.34 33.71
N VAL A 195 6.11 32.63 33.80
CA VAL A 195 7.07 31.88 34.63
C VAL A 195 6.59 31.72 36.09
N ARG A 196 5.90 32.73 36.64
CA ARG A 196 5.32 32.68 37.99
C ARG A 196 4.32 31.54 38.19
N ARG A 197 3.64 31.11 37.12
CA ARG A 197 2.65 30.03 37.14
C ARG A 197 3.25 28.63 37.01
N VAL A 198 4.51 28.51 36.57
CA VAL A 198 5.22 27.22 36.45
C VAL A 198 5.30 26.51 37.80
N LYS A 199 5.52 27.26 38.89
CA LYS A 199 5.55 26.71 40.25
C LYS A 199 4.24 26.03 40.66
N PHE A 200 3.10 26.49 40.12
CA PHE A 200 1.81 25.84 40.38
C PHE A 200 1.69 24.52 39.63
N ILE A 201 2.15 24.44 38.38
CA ILE A 201 2.18 23.18 37.61
C ILE A 201 3.03 22.13 38.32
N LEU A 202 4.24 22.49 38.73
CA LEU A 202 5.16 21.55 39.43
C LEU A 202 4.58 21.04 40.76
N ARG A 203 3.76 21.83 41.45
CA ARG A 203 3.08 21.42 42.69
C ARG A 203 1.84 20.57 42.46
N LEU A 204 1.18 20.74 41.31
CA LEU A 204 -0.07 20.05 40.97
C LEU A 204 0.17 18.71 40.25
N LEU A 205 1.34 18.51 39.66
CA LEU A 205 1.76 17.22 39.10
C LEU A 205 1.79 16.15 40.19
N LYS A 206 1.10 15.04 39.97
CA LYS A 206 1.05 13.88 40.88
C LYS A 206 1.41 12.61 40.12
N GLY A 207 2.49 11.93 40.48
CA GLY A 207 2.98 10.75 39.75
C GLY A 207 4.50 10.65 39.81
N ARG A 208 5.12 9.89 38.91
CA ARG A 208 6.54 10.06 38.58
C ARG A 208 6.75 11.39 37.84
#